data_AF-A0A7S0VLI5-F1
#
_entry.id   AF-A0A7S0VLI5-F1
#
_cell.length_a   1.000
_cell.length_b   1.000
_cell.length_c   1.000
_cell.angle_alpha   90.00
_cell.angle_beta   90.00
_cell.angle_gamma   90.00
#
_symmetry.space_group_name_H-M   'P 1'
#
loop_
_entity.id
_entity.type
_entity.pdbx_description
1 polymer ?
#
loop_
_entity_poly.entity_id
_entity_poly.type
_entity_poly.pdbx_seq_one_letter_code
_entity_poly.pdbx_strand_id
1 'polypeptide(L)'
;GATTLGEYRKYIEKDSAFERRFQQVYVPEASVDTAISILRGIKDKYESHHGVRIMDTALVAAATLSHRYIPGRFLPDKAIDLMDEACANIRVELDSQPDVIDQVERKLARLEIEEKLLEREDDAESKDRLVDVRAALAQTREEGTTLKVRLNVQKERIKLMRSVKAEIDDITAKIAKYEKPDALHSTNNPMYSTLILPDSDGYNEKDHLDMVVNLKYHDLPRLQASYESLVQQNEEDENRLFTEIVGPDQIAEIVARWTGIPVNRLTQSEKDRILDLGERLNAQVIGQERTIAAVANAVLRSRAGLSSANRPSGCFLFLGPTGV
;
A
#
# COMPACT_ATOMS: atom_id res chain seq x y z
N GLY A 1 -5.99 -24.83 -20.24
CA GLY A 1 -6.25 -23.57 -20.97
C GLY A 1 -7.00 -22.63 -20.04
N ALA A 2 -6.89 -21.32 -20.25
CA ALA A 2 -7.63 -20.30 -19.51
C ALA A 2 -8.36 -19.38 -20.50
N THR A 3 -9.62 -19.05 -20.22
CA THR A 3 -10.47 -18.19 -21.05
C THR A 3 -11.62 -17.66 -20.20
N THR A 4 -12.35 -16.67 -20.69
CA THR A 4 -13.54 -16.14 -20.01
C THR A 4 -14.76 -17.03 -20.24
N LEU A 5 -15.75 -16.96 -19.34
CA LEU A 5 -17.01 -17.70 -19.49
C LEU A 5 -17.74 -17.31 -20.79
N GLY A 6 -17.66 -16.05 -21.21
CA GLY A 6 -18.26 -15.57 -22.46
C GLY A 6 -17.63 -16.20 -23.70
N GLU A 7 -16.30 -16.27 -23.74
CA GLU A 7 -15.56 -16.92 -24.83
C GLU A 7 -15.77 -18.43 -24.84
N TYR A 8 -15.75 -19.09 -23.67
CA TYR A 8 -16.02 -20.51 -23.54
C TYR A 8 -17.37 -20.89 -24.17
N ARG A 9 -18.45 -20.18 -23.80
CA ARG A 9 -19.80 -20.38 -24.35
C ARG A 9 -19.87 -20.13 -25.85
N LYS A 10 -19.08 -19.18 -26.36
CA LYS A 10 -19.12 -18.78 -27.76
C LYS A 10 -18.38 -19.75 -28.67
N TYR A 11 -17.23 -20.28 -28.23
CA TYR A 11 -16.28 -20.98 -29.11
C TYR A 11 -16.02 -22.44 -28.72
N ILE A 12 -16.17 -22.81 -27.44
CA ILE A 12 -15.80 -24.15 -26.95
C ILE A 12 -17.04 -25.01 -26.73
N GLU A 13 -18.06 -24.48 -26.06
CA GLU A 13 -19.30 -25.22 -25.74
C GLU A 13 -20.08 -25.64 -27.00
N LYS A 14 -19.96 -24.87 -28.09
CA LYS A 14 -20.62 -25.19 -29.36
C LYS A 14 -19.97 -26.34 -30.13
N ASP A 15 -18.72 -26.69 -29.81
CA ASP A 15 -17.98 -27.73 -30.50
C ASP A 15 -17.85 -28.98 -29.61
N SER A 16 -18.62 -30.01 -29.97
CA SER A 16 -18.66 -31.29 -29.26
C SER A 16 -17.30 -32.00 -29.15
N ALA A 17 -16.34 -31.72 -30.03
CA ALA A 17 -15.00 -32.30 -29.96
C ALA A 17 -14.17 -31.67 -28.84
N PHE A 18 -14.35 -30.36 -28.60
CA PHE A 18 -13.66 -29.64 -27.53
C PHE A 18 -14.30 -29.89 -26.17
N GLU A 19 -15.63 -29.89 -26.09
CA GLU A 19 -16.37 -30.15 -24.84
C GLU A 19 -15.97 -31.49 -24.20
N ARG A 20 -15.79 -32.54 -25.01
CA ARG A 20 -15.39 -33.87 -24.52
C ARG A 20 -13.93 -33.96 -24.04
N ARG A 21 -13.08 -33.01 -24.45
CA ARG A 21 -11.65 -33.00 -24.12
C ARG A 21 -11.31 -32.06 -22.97
N PHE A 22 -12.17 -31.09 -22.69
CA PHE A 22 -11.94 -30.10 -21.65
C PHE A 22 -12.94 -30.24 -20.51
N GLN A 23 -12.42 -30.51 -19.31
CA GLN A 23 -13.19 -30.37 -18.08
C GLN A 23 -13.31 -28.88 -17.73
N GLN A 24 -14.53 -28.40 -17.54
CA GLN A 24 -14.74 -27.04 -17.05
C GLN A 24 -14.33 -26.95 -15.58
N VAL A 25 -13.42 -26.02 -15.28
CA VAL A 25 -13.04 -25.62 -13.92
C VAL A 25 -13.32 -24.13 -13.78
N TYR A 26 -14.33 -23.79 -12.97
CA TYR A 26 -14.73 -22.40 -12.76
C TYR A 26 -13.93 -21.78 -11.64
N VAL A 27 -13.30 -20.63 -11.92
CA VAL A 27 -12.53 -19.84 -10.95
C VAL A 27 -13.27 -18.49 -10.78
N PRO A 28 -14.03 -18.30 -9.68
CA PRO A 28 -14.70 -17.04 -9.42
C PRO A 28 -13.72 -15.93 -9.01
N GLU A 29 -14.18 -14.67 -9.07
CA GLU A 29 -13.50 -13.55 -8.43
C GLU A 29 -13.28 -13.84 -6.94
N ALA A 30 -12.13 -13.45 -6.40
CA ALA A 30 -11.83 -13.59 -4.98
C ALA A 30 -12.75 -12.70 -4.13
N SER A 31 -13.19 -13.22 -2.97
CA SER A 31 -13.83 -12.38 -1.96
C SER A 31 -12.84 -11.33 -1.42
N VAL A 32 -13.35 -10.27 -0.77
CA VAL A 32 -12.49 -9.25 -0.14
C VAL A 32 -11.54 -9.89 0.88
N ASP A 33 -12.03 -10.78 1.73
CA ASP A 33 -11.21 -11.46 2.75
C ASP A 33 -10.14 -12.38 2.12
N THR A 34 -10.51 -13.07 1.05
CA THR A 34 -9.56 -13.90 0.28
C THR A 34 -8.49 -13.03 -0.38
N ALA A 35 -8.88 -11.90 -0.97
CA ALA A 35 -7.95 -10.95 -1.57
C ALA A 35 -6.98 -10.37 -0.53
N ILE A 36 -7.46 -10.02 0.67
CA ILE A 36 -6.60 -9.58 1.79
C ILE A 36 -5.59 -10.67 2.14
N SER A 37 -6.02 -11.94 2.21
CA SER A 37 -5.13 -13.07 2.50
C SER A 37 -4.07 -13.28 1.41
N ILE A 38 -4.45 -13.09 0.14
CA ILE A 38 -3.53 -13.12 -1.01
C ILE A 38 -2.51 -11.98 -0.90
N LEU A 39 -2.97 -10.76 -0.63
CA LEU A 39 -2.12 -9.58 -0.44
C LEU A 39 -1.10 -9.80 0.69
N ARG A 40 -1.54 -10.35 1.83
CA ARG A 40 -0.65 -10.72 2.95
C ARG A 40 0.41 -11.73 2.53
N GLY A 41 0.07 -12.70 1.69
CA GLY A 41 1.00 -13.71 1.19
C GLY A 41 2.05 -13.19 0.21
N ILE A 42 1.76 -12.10 -0.51
CA ILE A 42 2.70 -11.47 -1.45
C ILE A 42 3.37 -10.20 -0.88
N LYS A 43 2.93 -9.73 0.29
CA LYS A 43 3.38 -8.48 0.94
C LYS A 43 4.90 -8.38 0.97
N ASP A 44 5.58 -9.37 1.54
CA ASP A 44 7.03 -9.35 1.74
C ASP A 44 7.79 -9.18 0.42
N LYS A 45 7.28 -9.77 -0.67
CA LYS A 45 7.90 -9.65 -1.99
C LYS A 45 7.83 -8.21 -2.53
N TYR A 46 6.72 -7.50 -2.31
CA TYR A 46 6.56 -6.12 -2.74
C TYR A 46 7.33 -5.16 -1.83
N GLU A 47 7.35 -5.40 -0.52
CA GLU A 47 8.17 -4.65 0.43
C GLU A 47 9.65 -4.72 0.06
N SER A 48 10.19 -5.91 -0.21
CA SER A 48 11.59 -6.07 -0.60
C SER A 48 11.89 -5.46 -1.98
N HIS A 49 10.99 -5.63 -2.96
CA HIS A 49 11.17 -5.04 -4.29
C HIS A 49 11.20 -3.51 -4.26
N HIS A 50 10.25 -2.90 -3.56
CA HIS A 50 10.11 -1.45 -3.48
C HIS A 50 10.85 -0.85 -2.31
N GLY A 51 11.47 -1.62 -1.42
CA GLY A 51 12.18 -1.15 -0.22
C GLY A 51 11.35 -0.19 0.63
N VAL A 52 10.09 -0.55 0.84
CA VAL A 52 9.08 0.15 1.67
C VAL A 52 8.42 -0.88 2.60
N ARG A 53 7.75 -0.41 3.65
CA ARG A 53 6.95 -1.23 4.56
C ARG A 53 5.47 -1.03 4.27
N ILE A 54 4.68 -2.10 4.21
CA ILE A 54 3.24 -2.05 3.94
C ILE A 54 2.49 -2.40 5.22
N MET A 55 1.64 -1.50 5.69
CA MET A 55 0.77 -1.76 6.85
C MET A 55 -0.31 -2.77 6.49
N ASP A 56 -0.73 -3.61 7.45
CA ASP A 56 -1.86 -4.52 7.23
C ASP A 56 -3.16 -3.75 6.91
N THR A 57 -3.34 -2.58 7.54
CA THR A 57 -4.46 -1.67 7.26
C THR A 57 -4.47 -1.17 5.81
N ALA A 58 -3.29 -1.02 5.17
CA ALA A 58 -3.19 -0.66 3.77
C ALA A 58 -3.68 -1.80 2.86
N LEU A 59 -3.39 -3.06 3.21
CA LEU A 59 -3.87 -4.24 2.46
C LEU A 59 -5.40 -4.34 2.52
N VAL A 60 -5.97 -4.12 3.72
CA VAL A 60 -7.42 -4.06 3.92
C VAL A 60 -8.04 -2.92 3.11
N ALA A 61 -7.42 -1.74 3.12
CA ALA A 61 -7.88 -0.60 2.33
C ALA A 61 -7.80 -0.90 0.83
N ALA A 62 -6.73 -1.51 0.33
CA ALA A 62 -6.54 -1.84 -1.08
C ALA A 62 -7.63 -2.79 -1.58
N ALA A 63 -7.91 -3.86 -0.84
CA ALA A 63 -8.97 -4.81 -1.19
C ALA A 63 -10.36 -4.16 -1.11
N THR A 64 -10.65 -3.43 -0.03
CA THR A 64 -11.99 -2.86 0.23
C THR A 64 -12.33 -1.72 -0.73
N LEU A 65 -11.40 -0.77 -0.90
CA LEU A 65 -11.62 0.40 -1.77
C LEU A 65 -11.66 0.00 -3.24
N SER A 66 -10.79 -0.92 -3.69
CA SER A 66 -10.82 -1.40 -5.07
C SER A 66 -12.07 -2.19 -5.40
N HIS A 67 -12.54 -3.03 -4.46
CA HIS A 67 -13.80 -3.76 -4.63
C HIS A 67 -14.98 -2.79 -4.80
N ARG A 68 -14.98 -1.70 -4.03
CA ARG A 68 -16.10 -0.75 -3.97
C ARG A 68 -16.10 0.28 -5.11
N TYR A 69 -14.95 0.84 -5.45
CA TYR A 69 -14.87 2.04 -6.29
C TYR A 69 -14.24 1.83 -7.66
N ILE A 70 -13.64 0.66 -7.92
CA ILE A 70 -13.04 0.33 -9.22
C ILE A 70 -13.90 -0.78 -9.87
N PRO A 71 -15.03 -0.42 -10.52
CA PRO A 71 -15.83 -1.37 -11.28
C PRO A 71 -15.12 -1.75 -12.59
N GLY A 72 -15.44 -2.93 -13.12
CA GLY A 72 -14.88 -3.41 -14.39
C GLY A 72 -13.49 -4.09 -14.28
N ARG A 73 -12.91 -4.13 -13.07
CA ARG A 73 -11.74 -4.95 -12.73
C ARG A 73 -12.09 -5.90 -11.58
N PHE A 74 -11.40 -7.03 -11.53
CA PHE A 74 -11.70 -8.12 -10.60
C PHE A 74 -10.60 -8.26 -9.53
N LEU A 75 -10.99 -8.62 -8.32
CA LEU A 75 -10.07 -9.08 -7.28
C LEU A 75 -9.44 -10.44 -7.64
N PRO A 76 -8.18 -10.71 -7.24
CA PRO A 76 -7.31 -9.85 -6.42
C PRO A 76 -6.50 -8.81 -7.21
N ASP A 77 -6.45 -8.93 -8.55
CA ASP A 77 -5.59 -8.15 -9.45
C ASP A 77 -5.62 -6.64 -9.19
N LYS A 78 -6.81 -6.02 -9.18
CA LYS A 78 -6.94 -4.58 -8.93
C LYS A 78 -6.42 -4.12 -7.57
N ALA A 79 -6.43 -4.99 -6.56
CA ALA A 79 -5.93 -4.65 -5.23
C ALA A 79 -4.40 -4.78 -5.17
N ILE A 80 -3.84 -5.74 -5.92
CA ILE A 80 -2.40 -5.90 -6.09
C ILE A 80 -1.83 -4.66 -6.79
N ASP A 81 -2.47 -4.19 -7.87
CA ASP A 81 -2.02 -2.99 -8.57
C ASP A 81 -2.04 -1.73 -7.69
N LEU A 82 -3.09 -1.55 -6.88
CA LEU A 82 -3.14 -0.41 -5.94
C LEU A 82 -2.00 -0.47 -4.92
N MET A 83 -1.73 -1.66 -4.38
CA MET A 83 -0.62 -1.88 -3.45
C MET A 83 0.72 -1.59 -4.14
N ASP A 84 0.90 -2.06 -5.37
CA ASP A 84 2.12 -1.85 -6.15
C ASP A 84 2.36 -0.37 -6.47
N GLU A 85 1.34 0.34 -6.96
CA GLU A 85 1.44 1.78 -7.24
C GLU A 85 1.69 2.58 -5.96
N ALA A 86 1.13 2.17 -4.82
CA ALA A 86 1.40 2.83 -3.53
C ALA A 86 2.85 2.66 -3.09
N CYS A 87 3.39 1.46 -3.27
CA CYS A 87 4.79 1.20 -2.99
C CYS A 87 5.70 2.02 -3.92
N ALA A 88 5.37 2.08 -5.21
CA ALA A 88 6.12 2.85 -6.19
C ALA A 88 6.10 4.37 -5.90
N ASN A 89 4.95 4.92 -5.50
CA ASN A 89 4.85 6.35 -5.16
C ASN A 89 5.73 6.71 -3.96
N ILE A 90 5.65 5.93 -2.87
CA ILE A 90 6.51 6.15 -1.70
C ILE A 90 7.99 6.00 -2.06
N ARG A 91 8.33 5.05 -2.93
CA ARG A 91 9.71 4.90 -3.42
C ARG A 91 10.20 6.17 -4.12
N VAL A 92 9.39 6.74 -5.01
CA VAL A 92 9.73 7.98 -5.72
C VAL A 92 9.90 9.14 -4.75
N GLU A 93 9.05 9.25 -3.73
CA GLU A 93 9.17 10.27 -2.68
C GLU A 93 10.47 10.13 -1.88
N LEU A 94 10.84 8.91 -1.49
CA LEU A 94 12.08 8.63 -0.74
C LEU A 94 13.36 8.98 -1.52
N ASP A 95 13.33 8.80 -2.84
CA ASP A 95 14.47 9.10 -3.71
C ASP A 95 14.53 10.61 -4.07
N SER A 96 13.41 11.32 -3.89
CA SER A 96 13.29 12.76 -4.16
C SER A 96 13.82 13.63 -3.01
N GLN A 97 13.85 14.95 -3.22
CA GLN A 97 14.13 15.91 -2.16
C GLN A 97 12.82 16.24 -1.42
N PRO A 98 12.80 16.28 -0.07
CA PRO A 98 11.59 16.65 0.67
C PRO A 98 11.15 18.08 0.34
N ASP A 99 9.83 18.28 0.20
CA ASP A 99 9.23 19.59 -0.10
C ASP A 99 9.66 20.69 0.88
N VAL A 100 9.87 20.34 2.16
CA VAL A 100 10.32 21.27 3.20
C VAL A 100 11.71 21.84 2.87
N ILE A 101 12.61 21.02 2.32
CA ILE A 101 13.95 21.47 1.92
C ILE A 101 13.85 22.32 0.66
N ASP A 102 13.05 21.89 -0.32
CA ASP A 102 12.79 22.66 -1.54
C ASP A 102 12.24 24.07 -1.23
N GLN A 103 11.32 24.18 -0.27
CA GLN A 103 10.77 25.47 0.16
C GLN A 103 11.84 26.37 0.78
N VAL A 104 12.71 25.82 1.63
CA VAL A 104 13.82 26.55 2.25
C VAL A 104 14.84 26.99 1.19
N GLU A 105 15.17 26.14 0.23
CA GLU A 105 16.10 26.48 -0.86
C GLU A 105 15.55 27.58 -1.77
N ARG A 106 14.25 27.52 -2.12
CA ARG A 106 13.59 28.61 -2.87
C ARG A 106 13.58 29.92 -2.09
N LYS A 107 13.35 29.86 -0.78
CA LYS A 107 13.39 31.04 0.10
C LYS A 107 14.81 31.63 0.17
N LEU A 108 15.84 30.79 0.29
CA LEU A 108 17.24 31.22 0.25
C LEU A 108 17.58 31.91 -1.07
N ALA A 109 17.26 31.30 -2.20
CA ALA A 109 17.52 31.88 -3.51
C ALA A 109 16.85 33.26 -3.66
N ARG A 110 15.62 33.42 -3.17
CA ARG A 110 14.92 34.72 -3.19
C ARG A 110 15.64 35.77 -2.34
N LEU A 111 16.04 35.42 -1.12
CA LEU A 111 16.75 36.34 -0.21
C LEU A 111 18.14 36.70 -0.72
N GLU A 112 18.87 35.76 -1.33
CA GLU A 112 20.19 36.01 -1.95
C GLU A 112 20.09 36.95 -3.16
N ILE A 113 19.01 36.88 -3.93
CA ILE A 113 18.75 37.84 -5.02
C ILE A 113 18.42 39.22 -4.44
N GLU A 114 17.55 39.29 -3.43
CA GLU A 114 17.18 40.54 -2.74
C GLU A 114 18.41 41.22 -2.12
N GLU A 115 19.29 40.46 -1.45
CA GLU A 115 20.56 40.95 -0.90
C GLU A 115 21.43 41.60 -1.99
N LYS A 116 21.68 40.90 -3.11
CA LYS A 116 22.53 41.41 -4.21
C LYS A 116 21.97 42.65 -4.89
N LEU A 117 20.64 42.82 -4.89
CA LEU A 117 20.00 44.02 -5.43
C LEU A 117 20.17 45.19 -4.46
N LEU A 118 19.87 44.98 -3.18
CA LEU A 118 19.98 46.01 -2.13
C LEU A 118 21.44 46.44 -1.89
N GLU A 119 22.43 45.58 -2.12
CA GLU A 119 23.85 45.94 -2.07
C GLU A 119 24.26 47.01 -3.10
N ARG A 120 23.45 47.25 -4.13
CA ARG A 120 23.70 48.26 -5.18
C ARG A 120 23.00 49.58 -4.91
N GLU A 121 22.13 49.64 -3.91
CA GLU A 121 21.34 50.82 -3.55
C GLU A 121 22.00 51.58 -2.40
N ASP A 122 21.94 52.92 -2.45
CA ASP A 122 22.67 53.79 -1.52
C ASP A 122 21.79 54.48 -0.46
N ASP A 123 20.46 54.35 -0.56
CA ASP A 123 19.51 55.00 0.34
C ASP A 123 19.45 54.33 1.73
N ALA A 124 18.96 55.08 2.71
CA ALA A 124 18.93 54.64 4.11
C ALA A 124 17.95 53.46 4.33
N GLU A 125 16.80 53.45 3.65
CA GLU A 125 15.80 52.39 3.79
C GLU A 125 16.31 51.06 3.23
N SER A 126 17.02 51.08 2.10
CA SER A 126 17.68 49.90 1.52
C SER A 126 18.76 49.32 2.42
N LYS A 127 19.52 50.18 3.12
CA LYS A 127 20.55 49.75 4.08
C LYS A 127 19.94 49.08 5.32
N ASP A 128 18.85 49.62 5.86
CA ASP A 128 18.13 49.00 6.97
C ASP A 128 17.52 47.65 6.53
N ARG A 129 16.89 47.62 5.35
CA ARG A 129 16.32 46.39 4.78
C ARG A 129 17.39 45.32 4.52
N LEU A 130 18.59 45.70 4.09
CA LEU A 130 19.70 44.79 3.86
C LEU A 130 20.13 44.07 5.15
N VAL A 131 20.07 44.75 6.31
CA VAL A 131 20.36 44.13 7.62
C VAL A 131 19.32 43.05 7.93
N ASP A 132 18.03 43.35 7.74
CA ASP A 132 16.95 42.38 7.95
C ASP A 132 17.06 41.17 7.01
N VAL A 133 17.33 41.42 5.72
CA VAL A 133 17.48 40.37 4.72
C VAL A 133 18.67 39.47 5.05
N ARG A 134 19.82 40.03 5.46
CA ARG A 134 20.98 39.25 5.89
C ARG A 134 20.69 38.41 7.13
N ALA A 135 19.96 38.96 8.11
CA ALA A 135 19.54 38.20 9.28
C ALA A 135 18.61 37.04 8.89
N ALA A 136 17.62 37.29 8.03
CA ALA A 136 16.70 36.26 7.53
C ALA A 136 17.41 35.20 6.69
N LEU A 137 18.42 35.58 5.90
CA LEU A 137 19.25 34.68 5.10
C LEU A 137 20.08 33.78 6.01
N ALA A 138 20.74 34.33 7.03
CA ALA A 138 21.49 33.57 8.01
C ALA A 138 20.61 32.53 8.72
N GLN A 139 19.43 32.95 9.22
CA GLN A 139 18.47 32.05 9.86
C GLN A 139 17.98 30.95 8.89
N THR A 140 17.53 31.33 7.69
CA THR A 140 17.02 30.36 6.71
C THR A 140 18.11 29.38 6.26
N ARG A 141 19.38 29.83 6.21
CA ARG A 141 20.52 28.98 5.87
C ARG A 141 20.80 27.96 6.96
N GLU A 142 20.71 28.36 8.23
CA GLU A 142 20.84 27.46 9.38
C GLU A 142 19.72 26.43 9.45
N GLU A 143 18.48 26.85 9.19
CA GLU A 143 17.33 25.94 9.05
C GLU A 143 17.58 24.91 7.93
N GLY A 144 18.05 25.37 6.77
CA GLY A 144 18.36 24.52 5.63
C GLY A 144 19.50 23.52 5.87
N THR A 145 20.59 23.94 6.51
CA THR A 145 21.68 23.02 6.86
C THR A 145 21.22 21.97 7.86
N THR A 146 20.44 22.37 8.86
CA THR A 146 19.86 21.47 9.85
C THR A 146 18.98 20.40 9.20
N LEU A 147 18.09 20.79 8.28
CA LEU A 147 17.24 19.85 7.55
C LEU A 147 18.03 18.90 6.64
N LYS A 148 19.08 19.40 5.96
CA LYS A 148 19.96 18.56 5.12
C LYS A 148 20.73 17.52 5.94
N VAL A 149 21.22 17.89 7.13
CA VAL A 149 21.88 16.95 8.03
C VAL A 149 20.90 15.86 8.48
N ARG A 150 19.67 16.24 8.88
CA ARG A 150 18.62 15.26 9.25
C ARG A 150 18.30 14.31 8.10
N LEU A 151 18.15 14.84 6.88
CA LEU A 151 17.89 14.04 5.68
C LEU A 151 18.99 13.01 5.45
N ASN A 152 20.26 13.41 5.57
CA ASN A 152 21.39 12.50 5.38
C ASN A 152 21.39 11.38 6.43
N VAL A 153 21.14 11.72 7.71
CA VAL A 153 21.03 10.73 8.78
C VAL A 153 19.90 9.74 8.49
N GLN A 154 18.74 10.22 8.03
CA GLN A 154 17.60 9.37 7.69
C GLN A 154 17.89 8.47 6.48
N LYS A 155 18.51 9.00 5.43
CA LYS A 155 18.89 8.23 4.24
C LYS A 155 19.88 7.11 4.57
N GLU A 156 20.88 7.37 5.41
CA GLU A 156 21.83 6.35 5.85
C GLU A 156 21.15 5.30 6.75
N ARG A 157 20.23 5.69 7.64
CA ARG A 157 19.42 4.74 8.44
C ARG A 157 18.61 3.80 7.54
N ILE A 158 17.89 4.35 6.55
CA ILE A 158 17.11 3.56 5.59
C ILE A 158 18.00 2.62 4.78
N LYS A 159 19.19 3.09 4.37
CA LYS A 159 20.15 2.27 3.64
C LYS A 159 20.65 1.08 4.46
N LEU A 160 20.95 1.29 5.74
CA LEU A 160 21.31 0.21 6.68
C LEU A 160 20.16 -0.79 6.88
N MET A 161 18.94 -0.29 7.08
CA MET A 161 17.76 -1.16 7.19
C MET A 161 17.59 -2.04 5.94
N ARG A 162 17.80 -1.48 4.76
CA ARG A 162 17.74 -2.22 3.48
C ARG A 162 18.84 -3.26 3.35
N SER A 163 20.08 -2.96 3.74
CA SER A 163 21.16 -3.95 3.69
C SER A 163 20.89 -5.12 4.63
N VAL A 164 20.44 -4.86 5.86
CA VAL A 164 20.08 -5.91 6.82
C VAL A 164 18.90 -6.74 6.30
N LYS A 165 17.87 -6.10 5.71
CA LYS A 165 16.72 -6.82 5.13
C LYS A 165 17.13 -7.70 3.95
N ALA A 166 18.02 -7.22 3.08
CA ALA A 166 18.55 -8.03 1.98
C ALA A 166 19.33 -9.25 2.48
N GLU A 167 20.11 -9.12 3.56
CA GLU A 167 20.78 -10.25 4.21
C GLU A 167 19.79 -11.26 4.80
N ILE A 168 18.71 -10.79 5.44
CA ILE A 168 17.62 -11.64 5.94
C ILE A 168 16.99 -12.43 4.80
N ASP A 169 16.68 -11.77 3.67
CA ASP A 169 16.01 -12.40 2.53
C ASP A 169 16.94 -13.43 1.86
N ASP A 170 18.24 -13.15 1.74
CA ASP A 170 19.24 -14.09 1.21
C ASP A 170 19.39 -15.33 2.11
N ILE A 171 19.47 -15.15 3.43
CA ILE A 171 19.51 -16.27 4.39
C ILE A 171 18.22 -17.07 4.33
N THR A 172 17.07 -16.42 4.25
CA THR A 172 15.77 -17.08 4.16
C THR A 172 15.66 -17.90 2.87
N ALA A 173 16.12 -17.36 1.75
CA ALA A 173 16.19 -18.08 0.47
C ALA A 173 17.14 -19.28 0.53
N LYS A 174 18.31 -19.13 1.16
CA LYS A 174 19.24 -20.24 1.42
C LYS A 174 18.57 -21.33 2.24
N ILE A 175 17.95 -20.99 3.37
CA ILE A 175 17.23 -21.95 4.22
C ILE A 175 16.15 -22.68 3.41
N ALA A 176 15.32 -21.96 2.64
CA ALA A 176 14.26 -22.56 1.84
C ALA A 176 14.80 -23.51 0.76
N LYS A 177 15.95 -23.18 0.15
CA LYS A 177 16.63 -24.05 -0.81
C LYS A 177 17.14 -25.33 -0.15
N TYR A 178 17.68 -25.25 1.06
CA TYR A 178 18.15 -26.42 1.77
C TYR A 178 16.99 -27.27 2.31
N GLU A 179 15.90 -26.67 2.78
CA GLU A 179 14.70 -27.37 3.28
C GLU A 179 13.88 -28.05 2.18
N LYS A 180 13.99 -27.59 0.93
CA LYS A 180 13.39 -28.23 -0.25
C LYS A 180 14.47 -28.85 -1.14
N PRO A 181 14.99 -30.03 -0.82
CA PRO A 181 15.67 -30.79 -1.83
C PRO A 181 14.65 -31.26 -2.89
N ASP A 182 15.11 -31.37 -4.13
CA ASP A 182 14.30 -31.82 -5.27
C ASP A 182 13.37 -32.99 -4.91
N ALA A 183 12.10 -32.82 -5.26
CA ALA A 183 11.05 -33.83 -5.14
C ALA A 183 11.27 -34.99 -6.14
N LEU A 184 12.33 -35.77 -5.91
CA LEU A 184 12.61 -37.11 -6.40
C LEU A 184 13.43 -37.71 -5.25
N HIS A 185 12.86 -38.31 -4.20
CA HIS A 185 12.27 -39.64 -4.21
C HIS A 185 11.52 -39.86 -2.88
N SER A 186 10.42 -40.61 -2.96
CA SER A 186 9.57 -41.05 -1.85
C SER A 186 10.35 -41.61 -0.66
N THR A 187 9.97 -41.24 0.57
CA THR A 187 9.72 -42.23 1.63
C THR A 187 8.87 -41.66 2.77
N ASN A 188 7.91 -42.47 3.21
CA ASN A 188 6.97 -42.21 4.29
C ASN A 188 7.67 -42.20 5.66
N ASN A 189 7.78 -41.04 6.32
CA ASN A 189 7.84 -40.97 7.79
C ASN A 189 7.45 -39.57 8.31
N PRO A 190 6.37 -39.40 9.12
CA PRO A 190 5.81 -38.09 9.42
C PRO A 190 6.34 -37.41 10.70
N MET A 191 7.55 -37.72 11.19
CA MET A 191 8.06 -37.02 12.39
C MET A 191 9.51 -36.54 12.40
N TYR A 192 10.25 -36.77 11.31
CA TYR A 192 11.46 -36.03 10.97
C TYR A 192 11.37 -35.83 9.47
N SER A 193 10.99 -34.62 9.01
CA SER A 193 10.91 -34.37 7.56
C SER A 193 12.31 -34.47 6.97
N THR A 194 12.55 -35.59 6.30
CA THR A 194 13.79 -35.98 5.69
C THR A 194 14.25 -34.91 4.69
N LEU A 195 15.31 -34.20 5.06
CA LEU A 195 16.22 -33.52 4.14
C LEU A 195 16.93 -34.61 3.32
N ILE A 196 16.42 -34.97 2.14
CA ILE A 196 17.09 -35.90 1.22
C ILE A 196 17.98 -35.09 0.29
N LEU A 197 19.31 -35.11 0.44
CA LEU A 197 20.25 -34.36 -0.40
C LEU A 197 20.46 -35.02 -1.79
N PRO A 198 20.87 -34.25 -2.84
CA PRO A 198 21.29 -34.82 -4.12
C PRO A 198 22.65 -35.52 -3.98
N ASP A 199 22.74 -36.73 -4.51
CA ASP A 199 23.97 -37.52 -4.59
C ASP A 199 25.02 -36.83 -5.47
N SER A 200 25.96 -36.12 -4.85
CA SER A 200 27.24 -35.80 -5.49
C SER A 200 28.37 -35.81 -4.46
N ASP A 201 29.31 -36.72 -4.70
CA ASP A 201 30.59 -36.97 -4.05
C ASP A 201 31.15 -35.80 -3.21
N GLY A 202 31.24 -36.00 -1.88
CA GLY A 202 32.10 -35.20 -0.99
C GLY A 202 31.44 -34.21 -0.03
N TYR A 203 30.11 -34.22 0.10
CA TYR A 203 29.41 -33.35 1.07
C TYR A 203 29.09 -34.10 2.37
N ASN A 204 29.71 -33.68 3.48
CA ASN A 204 29.37 -34.16 4.82
C ASN A 204 27.95 -33.70 5.19
N GLU A 205 27.01 -34.64 5.26
CA GLU A 205 25.61 -34.43 5.65
C GLU A 205 25.47 -33.70 7.00
N LYS A 206 26.41 -33.95 7.91
CA LYS A 206 26.50 -33.31 9.23
C LYS A 206 26.83 -31.81 9.15
N ASP A 207 27.78 -31.44 8.29
CA ASP A 207 28.23 -30.04 8.13
C ASP A 207 27.11 -29.19 7.50
N HIS A 208 26.30 -29.78 6.62
CA HIS A 208 25.11 -29.13 6.05
C HIS A 208 24.00 -28.90 7.07
N LEU A 209 23.73 -29.90 7.92
CA LEU A 209 22.72 -29.76 8.96
C LEU A 209 23.12 -28.71 10.00
N ASP A 210 24.40 -28.73 10.42
CA ASP A 210 24.95 -27.72 11.34
C ASP A 210 24.89 -26.32 10.72
N MET A 211 25.14 -26.18 9.41
CA MET A 211 25.01 -24.90 8.71
C MET A 211 23.56 -24.39 8.68
N VAL A 212 22.57 -25.22 8.35
CA VAL A 212 21.15 -24.82 8.31
C VAL A 212 20.65 -24.48 9.71
N VAL A 213 21.05 -25.24 10.73
CA VAL A 213 20.71 -24.95 12.14
C VAL A 213 21.28 -23.61 12.57
N ASN A 214 22.56 -23.33 12.25
CA ASN A 214 23.18 -22.04 12.55
C ASN A 214 22.47 -20.88 11.85
N LEU A 215 22.16 -21.03 10.55
CA LEU A 215 21.44 -20.00 9.80
C LEU A 215 20.05 -19.74 10.37
N LYS A 216 19.30 -20.79 10.72
CA LYS A 216 17.89 -20.68 11.15
C LYS A 216 17.73 -20.23 12.61
N TYR A 217 18.59 -20.69 13.51
CA TYR A 217 18.42 -20.48 14.95
C TYR A 217 19.43 -19.48 15.56
N HIS A 218 20.50 -19.11 14.85
CA HIS A 218 21.46 -18.10 15.32
C HIS A 218 21.49 -16.85 14.44
N ASP A 219 21.82 -16.98 13.15
CA ASP A 219 22.04 -15.81 12.29
C ASP A 219 20.74 -15.07 11.93
N LEU A 220 19.70 -15.80 11.52
CA LEU A 220 18.41 -15.22 11.13
C LEU A 220 17.75 -14.47 12.30
N PRO A 221 17.60 -15.03 13.52
CA PRO A 221 17.02 -14.29 14.65
C PRO A 221 17.85 -13.06 15.03
N ARG A 222 19.20 -13.15 14.95
CA ARG A 222 20.08 -12.01 15.24
C ARG A 222 19.86 -10.86 14.25
N LEU A 223 19.80 -11.16 12.96
CA LEU A 223 19.56 -10.16 11.92
C LEU A 223 18.14 -9.59 12.00
N GLN A 224 17.13 -10.43 12.27
CA GLN A 224 15.76 -9.98 12.49
C GLN A 224 15.66 -9.03 13.70
N ALA A 225 16.30 -9.36 14.83
CA ALA A 225 16.33 -8.46 15.99
C ALA A 225 17.04 -7.13 15.70
N SER A 226 18.15 -7.18 14.95
CA SER A 226 18.85 -5.98 14.48
C SER A 226 17.94 -5.12 13.60
N TYR A 227 17.27 -5.72 12.62
CA TYR A 227 16.33 -5.03 11.75
C TYR A 227 15.16 -4.40 12.53
N GLU A 228 14.54 -5.14 13.45
CA GLU A 228 13.41 -4.65 14.25
C GLU A 228 13.81 -3.45 15.12
N SER A 229 15.01 -3.47 15.70
CA SER A 229 15.51 -2.32 16.48
C SER A 229 15.75 -1.07 15.64
N LEU A 230 16.28 -1.23 14.42
CA LEU A 230 16.43 -0.12 13.47
C LEU A 230 15.06 0.45 13.03
N VAL A 231 14.08 -0.44 12.83
CA VAL A 231 12.69 -0.04 12.51
C VAL A 231 12.09 0.77 13.64
N GLN A 232 12.17 0.31 14.89
CA GLN A 232 11.63 1.04 16.04
C GLN A 232 12.26 2.43 16.18
N GLN A 233 13.58 2.54 16.03
CA GLN A 233 14.27 3.84 16.03
C GLN A 233 13.84 4.77 14.89
N ASN A 234 13.39 4.22 13.75
CA ASN A 234 12.86 5.00 12.64
C ASN A 234 11.40 5.43 12.88
N GLU A 235 10.60 4.59 13.53
CA GLU A 235 9.20 4.87 13.85
C GLU A 235 9.04 5.91 14.97
N GLU A 236 9.93 5.89 15.98
CA GLU A 236 9.94 6.84 17.10
C GLU A 236 10.49 8.23 16.72
N ASP A 237 11.07 8.39 15.52
CA ASP A 237 11.60 9.66 15.05
C ASP A 237 10.47 10.62 14.62
N GLU A 238 10.02 11.46 15.56
CA GLU A 238 9.03 12.52 15.31
C GLU A 238 9.47 13.52 14.23
N ASN A 239 10.77 13.61 13.94
CA ASN A 239 11.33 14.55 12.96
C ASN A 239 11.62 13.89 11.60
N ARG A 240 10.98 12.77 11.28
CA ARG A 240 11.08 12.11 9.97
C ARG A 240 10.62 13.02 8.83
N LEU A 241 11.46 13.18 7.81
CA LEU A 241 11.13 13.94 6.60
C LEU A 241 10.39 13.09 5.56
N PHE A 242 10.45 11.77 5.68
CA PHE A 242 9.74 10.83 4.83
C PHE A 242 9.07 9.73 5.64
N THR A 243 8.04 9.14 5.05
CA THR A 243 7.44 7.89 5.50
C THR A 243 7.79 6.78 4.53
N GLU A 244 8.52 5.76 4.99
CA GLU A 244 8.74 4.53 4.21
C GLU A 244 7.57 3.54 4.29
N ILE A 245 6.45 3.99 4.87
CA ILE A 245 5.31 3.17 5.26
C ILE A 245 4.15 3.47 4.32
N VAL A 246 3.68 2.44 3.62
CA VAL A 246 2.44 2.44 2.85
C VAL A 246 1.28 2.17 3.81
N GLY A 247 0.51 3.21 4.09
CA GLY A 247 -0.69 3.19 4.91
C GLY A 247 -1.99 3.20 4.10
N PRO A 248 -3.14 3.23 4.77
CA PRO A 248 -4.44 3.33 4.11
C PRO A 248 -4.64 4.65 3.35
N ASP A 249 -3.96 5.72 3.77
CA ASP A 249 -4.06 7.04 3.13
C ASP A 249 -3.44 7.04 1.73
N GLN A 250 -2.25 6.46 1.56
CA GLN A 250 -1.59 6.32 0.25
C GLN A 250 -2.46 5.52 -0.73
N ILE A 251 -3.11 4.47 -0.25
CA ILE A 251 -4.05 3.68 -1.06
C ILE A 251 -5.26 4.54 -1.46
N ALA A 252 -5.83 5.29 -0.53
CA ALA A 252 -6.97 6.15 -0.80
C ALA A 252 -6.64 7.26 -1.81
N GLU A 253 -5.43 7.82 -1.75
CA GLU A 253 -4.94 8.82 -2.72
C GLU A 253 -4.87 8.26 -4.15
N ILE A 254 -4.38 7.03 -4.32
CA ILE A 254 -4.33 6.37 -5.63
C ILE A 254 -5.73 6.06 -6.14
N VAL A 255 -6.59 5.53 -5.28
CA VAL A 255 -7.99 5.28 -5.65
C VAL A 255 -8.68 6.59 -6.05
N ALA A 256 -8.41 7.69 -5.35
CA ALA A 256 -8.93 9.00 -5.70
C ALA A 256 -8.45 9.46 -7.07
N ARG A 257 -7.17 9.25 -7.38
CA ARG A 257 -6.57 9.56 -8.68
C ARG A 257 -7.19 8.75 -9.82
N TRP A 258 -7.40 7.45 -9.61
CA TRP A 258 -7.97 6.54 -10.62
C TRP A 258 -9.45 6.78 -10.87
N THR A 259 -10.21 7.12 -9.83
CA THR A 259 -11.69 7.20 -9.89
C THR A 259 -12.21 8.63 -9.99
N GLY A 260 -11.37 9.64 -9.70
CA GLY A 260 -11.78 11.04 -9.55
C GLY A 260 -12.59 11.32 -8.27
N ILE A 261 -12.75 10.34 -7.38
CA ILE A 261 -13.50 10.50 -6.12
C ILE A 261 -12.56 11.11 -5.06
N PRO A 262 -12.90 12.26 -4.44
CA PRO A 262 -12.04 12.87 -3.43
C PRO A 262 -11.75 11.94 -2.23
N VAL A 263 -10.51 11.98 -1.70
CA VAL A 263 -10.05 11.15 -0.57
C VAL A 263 -10.98 11.26 0.64
N ASN A 264 -11.42 12.47 0.99
CA ASN A 264 -12.36 12.72 2.09
C ASN A 264 -13.67 11.94 1.93
N ARG A 265 -14.08 11.65 0.69
CA ARG A 265 -15.22 10.75 0.47
C ARG A 265 -14.77 9.32 0.75
N LEU A 266 -13.67 8.85 0.17
CA LEU A 266 -13.22 7.45 0.32
C LEU A 266 -12.99 7.01 1.77
N THR A 267 -12.50 7.90 2.62
CA THR A 267 -12.17 7.63 4.04
C THR A 267 -13.36 7.74 4.99
N GLN A 268 -14.48 8.35 4.58
CA GLN A 268 -15.69 8.38 5.39
C GLN A 268 -16.17 6.97 5.69
N SER A 269 -16.40 6.68 6.97
CA SER A 269 -16.92 5.39 7.38
C SER A 269 -18.28 5.16 6.70
N GLU A 270 -18.51 3.92 6.27
CA GLU A 270 -19.79 3.54 5.69
C GLU A 270 -20.95 3.83 6.65
N LYS A 271 -20.70 3.67 7.96
CA LYS A 271 -21.66 3.99 9.01
C LYS A 271 -22.06 5.46 8.98
N ASP A 272 -21.11 6.38 8.97
CA ASP A 272 -21.40 7.83 9.00
C ASP A 272 -22.14 8.26 7.73
N ARG A 273 -21.74 7.73 6.56
CA ARG A 273 -22.45 8.02 5.31
C ARG A 273 -23.91 7.55 5.31
N ILE A 274 -24.19 6.40 5.94
CA ILE A 274 -25.54 5.85 5.99
C ILE A 274 -26.37 6.61 7.03
N LEU A 275 -25.78 6.98 8.17
CA LEU A 275 -26.43 7.81 9.19
C LEU A 275 -26.85 9.17 8.62
N ASP A 276 -25.98 9.82 7.86
CA ASP A 276 -26.23 11.14 7.26
C ASP A 276 -26.95 11.06 5.90
N LEU A 277 -27.36 9.86 5.47
CA LEU A 277 -27.93 9.64 4.13
C LEU A 277 -29.17 10.51 3.88
N GLY A 278 -30.06 10.60 4.88
CA GLY A 278 -31.28 11.40 4.79
C GLY A 278 -30.98 12.90 4.61
N GLU A 279 -30.06 13.44 5.41
CA GLU A 279 -29.66 14.84 5.34
C GLU A 279 -29.01 15.19 4.00
N ARG A 280 -28.14 14.30 3.50
CA ARG A 280 -27.48 14.47 2.21
C ARG A 280 -28.47 14.46 1.04
N LEU A 281 -29.48 13.61 1.10
CA LEU A 281 -30.54 13.57 0.10
C LEU A 281 -31.42 14.82 0.18
N ASN A 282 -31.77 15.29 1.38
CA ASN A 282 -32.52 16.55 1.58
C ASN A 282 -31.77 17.77 1.04
N ALA A 283 -30.44 17.78 1.10
CA ALA A 283 -29.62 18.87 0.54
C ALA A 283 -29.66 18.93 -1.00
N GLN A 284 -29.98 17.83 -1.68
CA GLN A 284 -30.03 17.73 -3.15
C GLN A 284 -31.44 17.65 -3.71
N VAL A 285 -32.41 17.19 -2.92
CA VAL A 285 -33.79 16.93 -3.34
C VAL A 285 -34.72 17.81 -2.51
N ILE A 286 -35.39 18.74 -3.19
CA ILE A 286 -36.24 19.74 -2.56
C ILE A 286 -37.65 19.19 -2.34
N GLY A 287 -38.19 19.32 -1.13
CA GLY A 287 -39.61 19.10 -0.82
C GLY A 287 -40.07 17.65 -0.65
N GLN A 288 -39.19 16.65 -0.81
CA GLN A 288 -39.52 15.22 -0.77
C GLN A 288 -39.18 14.55 0.58
N GLU A 289 -39.29 15.27 1.69
CA GLU A 289 -38.78 14.84 3.01
C GLU A 289 -39.30 13.46 3.45
N ARG A 290 -40.60 13.19 3.28
CA ARG A 290 -41.20 11.89 3.62
C ARG A 290 -40.65 10.75 2.77
N THR A 291 -40.47 10.98 1.48
CA THR A 291 -39.95 9.99 0.52
C THR A 291 -38.48 9.70 0.83
N ILE A 292 -37.69 10.76 1.07
CA ILE A 292 -36.27 10.66 1.45
C ILE A 292 -36.12 9.89 2.76
N ALA A 293 -36.92 10.19 3.78
CA ALA A 293 -36.92 9.47 5.04
C ALA A 293 -37.29 7.98 4.86
N ALA A 294 -38.27 7.67 4.01
CA ALA A 294 -38.66 6.28 3.73
C ALA A 294 -37.52 5.49 3.05
N VAL A 295 -36.85 6.10 2.07
CA VAL A 295 -35.70 5.50 1.36
C VAL A 295 -34.52 5.33 2.31
N ALA A 296 -34.12 6.37 3.04
CA ALA A 296 -33.00 6.34 3.96
C ALA A 296 -33.19 5.25 5.03
N ASN A 297 -34.38 5.15 5.63
CA ASN A 297 -34.71 4.12 6.62
C ASN A 297 -34.64 2.69 6.06
N ALA A 298 -35.06 2.48 4.81
CA ALA A 298 -34.97 1.16 4.18
C ALA A 298 -33.51 0.76 3.92
N VAL A 299 -32.68 1.68 3.42
CA VAL A 299 -31.25 1.44 3.21
C VAL A 299 -30.52 1.18 4.53
N LEU A 300 -30.82 1.97 5.58
CA LEU A 300 -30.32 1.77 6.95
C LEU A 300 -30.62 0.36 7.45
N ARG A 301 -31.87 -0.12 7.33
CA ARG A 301 -32.27 -1.47 7.76
C ARG A 301 -31.54 -2.56 7.00
N SER A 302 -31.35 -2.40 5.69
CA SER A 302 -30.61 -3.39 4.89
C SER A 302 -29.15 -3.45 5.32
N ARG A 303 -28.50 -2.30 5.51
CA ARG A 303 -27.08 -2.21 5.88
C ARG A 303 -26.80 -2.63 7.32
N ALA A 304 -27.78 -2.49 8.22
CA ALA A 304 -27.72 -3.01 9.59
C ALA A 304 -27.89 -4.54 9.69
N GLY A 305 -28.03 -5.25 8.56
CA GLY A 305 -28.22 -6.71 8.55
C GLY A 305 -29.60 -7.16 9.03
N LEU A 306 -30.56 -6.22 9.19
CA LEU A 306 -31.94 -6.53 9.59
C LEU A 306 -32.80 -7.03 8.42
N SER A 307 -32.23 -7.10 7.21
CA SER A 307 -32.88 -7.60 5.99
C SER A 307 -32.21 -8.87 5.50
N SER A 308 -32.95 -9.72 4.78
CA SER A 308 -32.43 -10.97 4.22
C SER A 308 -31.31 -10.72 3.19
N ALA A 309 -30.23 -11.51 3.28
CA ALA A 309 -29.03 -11.37 2.43
C ALA A 309 -29.30 -11.60 0.92
N ASN A 310 -30.33 -12.38 0.57
CA ASN A 310 -30.69 -12.67 -0.83
C ASN A 310 -31.68 -11.64 -1.43
N ARG A 311 -31.89 -10.50 -0.78
CA ARG A 311 -32.77 -9.43 -1.27
C ARG A 311 -31.99 -8.16 -1.60
N PRO A 312 -32.44 -7.39 -2.60
CA PRO A 312 -31.84 -6.10 -2.90
C PRO A 312 -31.93 -5.16 -1.68
N SER A 313 -31.00 -4.21 -1.57
CA SER A 313 -30.91 -3.30 -0.41
C SER A 313 -32.16 -2.43 -0.20
N GLY A 314 -32.97 -2.27 -1.25
CA GLY A 314 -34.29 -1.68 -1.19
C GLY A 314 -35.02 -1.92 -2.51
N CYS A 315 -36.33 -2.09 -2.43
CA CYS A 315 -37.22 -2.11 -3.59
C CYS A 315 -38.27 -1.02 -3.35
N PHE A 316 -38.26 0.01 -4.19
CA PHE A 316 -39.09 1.19 -4.03
C PHE A 316 -39.98 1.35 -5.26
N LEU A 317 -41.24 1.69 -5.02
CA LEU A 317 -42.16 2.14 -6.04
C LEU A 317 -42.48 3.61 -5.74
N PHE A 318 -41.91 4.52 -6.52
CA PHE A 318 -42.20 5.95 -6.38
C PHE A 318 -43.48 6.30 -7.13
N LEU A 319 -44.42 6.92 -6.43
CA LEU A 319 -45.72 7.32 -6.94
C LEU A 319 -45.83 8.84 -6.80
N GLY A 320 -45.88 9.55 -7.92
CA GLY A 320 -45.90 11.01 -7.94
C GLY A 320 -46.21 11.57 -9.34
N PRO A 321 -46.45 12.88 -9.43
CA PRO A 321 -46.63 13.55 -10.72
C PRO A 321 -45.34 13.46 -11.57
N THR A 322 -45.47 13.61 -12.89
CA THR A 322 -44.32 13.62 -13.79
C THR A 322 -43.46 14.86 -13.60
N GLY A 323 -42.14 14.70 -13.50
CA GLY A 323 -41.18 15.81 -13.46
C GLY A 323 -40.88 16.38 -12.06
N VAL A 324 -41.31 15.69 -10.99
CA VAL A 324 -40.97 16.00 -9.59
C VAL A 324 -40.19 14.89 -8.91
#